data_AF-A0A521TBY1-F1
#
_entry.id   AF-A0A521TBY1-F1
#
_cell.length_a   1.000
_cell.length_b   1.000
_cell.length_c   1.000
_cell.angle_alpha   90.00
_cell.angle_beta   90.00
_cell.angle_gamma   90.00
#
_symmetry.space_group_name_H-M   'P 1'
#
loop_
_entity.id
_entity.type
_entity.pdbx_description
1 polymer ?
#
loop_
_entity_poly.entity_id
_entity_poly.type
_entity_poly.pdbx_seq_one_letter_code
_entity_poly.pdbx_strand_id
1 'polypeptide(L)'
;MVALVVMATMSSLSAQRFGGGRFVPGGRVSPYDGSFTFARLSYDYYPGWSYDYPEMEQNLGGILSLITNMRLNAKGTNILRMDDPELFRNPIAYISEPGYWYPSDAEAATLRKYIEKGGFLIIDDFHYENEWAVFDAAIHKVLPDAKVVRLEKSHPIFNTFFEIPSLHIPYPGSWGSAASTASSTASTATTTRPSRCASSSTTTWTSATTWNGAAAASTPWIRRTKPSSS
;
A
#
# COMPACT_ATOMS: atom_id res chain seq x y z
N MET A 1 -49.69 -44.56 -1.91
CA MET A 1 -48.25 -44.82 -2.13
C MET A 1 -48.09 -45.30 -3.56
N VAL A 2 -47.45 -44.50 -4.42
CA VAL A 2 -46.56 -44.86 -5.56
C VAL A 2 -46.17 -43.53 -6.21
N ALA A 3 -44.87 -43.41 -6.45
CA ALA A 3 -44.11 -42.18 -6.59
C ALA A 3 -44.10 -41.63 -8.03
N LEU A 4 -44.11 -40.29 -8.16
CA LEU A 4 -43.81 -39.57 -9.40
C LEU A 4 -42.31 -39.21 -9.38
N VAL A 5 -41.53 -39.88 -10.22
CA VAL A 5 -40.11 -39.56 -10.45
C VAL A 5 -40.03 -38.45 -11.50
N VAL A 6 -39.67 -37.24 -11.08
CA VAL A 6 -39.32 -36.14 -11.98
C VAL A 6 -37.80 -36.04 -12.03
N MET A 7 -37.22 -36.56 -13.11
CA MET A 7 -35.82 -36.34 -13.47
C MET A 7 -35.66 -34.92 -13.99
N ALA A 8 -35.16 -34.01 -13.15
CA ALA A 8 -34.70 -32.70 -13.58
C ALA A 8 -33.23 -32.80 -13.98
N THR A 9 -32.97 -32.68 -15.27
CA THR A 9 -31.63 -32.53 -15.85
C THR A 9 -30.98 -31.25 -15.33
N MET A 10 -29.95 -31.36 -14.48
CA MET A 10 -29.11 -30.22 -14.12
C MET A 10 -28.15 -29.91 -15.26
N SER A 11 -28.54 -28.98 -16.13
CA SER A 11 -27.62 -28.35 -17.08
C SER A 11 -26.69 -27.41 -16.33
N SER A 12 -25.39 -27.67 -16.45
CA SER A 12 -24.30 -26.81 -16.01
C SER A 12 -24.42 -25.43 -16.64
N LEU A 13 -24.68 -24.39 -15.85
CA LEU A 13 -24.46 -23.01 -16.25
C LEU A 13 -23.15 -22.53 -15.64
N SER A 14 -22.05 -22.80 -16.35
CA SER A 14 -20.85 -21.98 -16.28
C SER A 14 -21.18 -20.64 -16.93
N ALA A 15 -21.50 -19.63 -16.12
CA ALA A 15 -21.56 -18.25 -16.59
C ALA A 15 -20.37 -17.50 -16.02
N GLN A 16 -19.23 -17.56 -16.72
CA GLN A 16 -18.27 -16.46 -16.70
C GLN A 16 -18.98 -15.23 -17.28
N ARG A 17 -19.16 -14.19 -16.46
CA ARG A 17 -19.57 -12.88 -16.94
C ARG A 17 -18.53 -11.85 -16.54
N PHE A 18 -17.54 -11.70 -17.41
CA PHE A 18 -16.82 -10.44 -17.58
C PHE A 18 -17.83 -9.35 -17.95
N GLY A 19 -17.79 -8.20 -17.28
CA GLY A 19 -18.45 -6.97 -17.73
C GLY A 19 -19.24 -6.21 -16.65
N GLY A 20 -18.61 -5.19 -16.07
CA GLY A 20 -19.25 -3.89 -15.81
C GLY A 20 -20.29 -3.78 -14.70
N GLY A 21 -20.11 -4.47 -13.57
CA GLY A 21 -20.99 -4.31 -12.41
C GLY A 21 -20.49 -3.23 -11.45
N ARG A 22 -21.26 -2.14 -11.27
CA ARG A 22 -21.14 -1.27 -10.09
C ARG A 22 -21.59 -2.10 -8.88
N PHE A 23 -20.64 -2.66 -8.13
CA PHE A 23 -20.87 -3.55 -6.99
C PHE A 23 -20.21 -2.96 -5.74
N VAL A 24 -21.01 -2.56 -4.74
CA VAL A 24 -20.92 -3.00 -3.32
C VAL A 24 -22.28 -2.72 -2.69
N PRO A 25 -23.01 -3.74 -2.24
CA PRO A 25 -23.16 -3.92 -0.78
C PRO A 25 -23.04 -5.39 -0.36
N GLY A 26 -22.25 -5.66 0.68
CA GLY A 26 -22.23 -6.96 1.36
C GLY A 26 -21.34 -8.01 0.70
N GLY A 27 -20.08 -7.66 0.40
CA GLY A 27 -19.05 -8.69 0.31
C GLY A 27 -19.17 -9.59 1.54
N ARG A 28 -19.20 -10.92 1.37
CA ARG A 28 -19.38 -11.84 2.48
C ARG A 28 -18.32 -11.56 3.54
N VAL A 29 -18.72 -10.96 4.67
CA VAL A 29 -17.83 -10.83 5.83
C VAL A 29 -17.45 -12.24 6.22
N SER A 30 -16.15 -12.53 6.14
CA SER A 30 -15.63 -13.84 6.46
C SER A 30 -15.93 -14.14 7.93
N PRO A 31 -16.48 -15.32 8.28
CA PRO A 31 -16.78 -15.65 9.66
C PRO A 31 -15.54 -15.51 10.54
N TYR A 32 -15.68 -14.80 11.65
CA TYR A 32 -14.58 -14.61 12.60
C TYR A 32 -14.23 -15.94 13.28
N ASP A 33 -13.02 -16.43 13.06
CA ASP A 33 -12.49 -17.67 13.64
C ASP A 33 -11.17 -17.46 14.41
N GLY A 34 -10.86 -16.19 14.71
CA GLY A 34 -9.62 -15.76 15.37
C GLY A 34 -8.40 -15.70 14.44
N SER A 35 -8.51 -16.07 13.17
CA SER A 35 -7.46 -15.85 12.18
C SER A 35 -7.41 -14.40 11.71
N PHE A 36 -6.22 -13.96 11.30
CA PHE A 36 -6.03 -12.65 10.70
C PHE A 36 -6.75 -12.61 9.35
N THR A 37 -7.70 -11.68 9.24
CA THR A 37 -8.44 -11.42 8.00
C THR A 37 -8.07 -10.02 7.53
N PHE A 38 -7.66 -9.91 6.26
CA PHE A 38 -7.38 -8.61 5.67
C PHE A 38 -8.69 -7.83 5.50
N ALA A 39 -8.75 -6.61 6.03
CA ALA A 39 -9.92 -5.75 5.94
C ALA A 39 -9.64 -4.53 5.07
N ARG A 40 -10.25 -4.49 3.89
CA ARG A 40 -10.20 -3.37 2.96
C ARG A 40 -11.41 -2.46 3.19
N LEU A 41 -11.17 -1.16 3.29
CA LEU A 41 -12.23 -0.18 3.51
C LEU A 41 -12.73 0.38 2.19
N SER A 42 -14.04 0.26 1.94
CA SER A 42 -14.70 0.82 0.76
C SER A 42 -15.28 2.21 1.02
N TYR A 43 -15.32 3.04 -0.02
CA TYR A 43 -15.98 4.36 -0.02
C TYR A 43 -16.69 4.62 -1.35
N ASP A 44 -17.68 5.53 -1.35
CA ASP A 44 -18.67 5.62 -2.43
C ASP A 44 -18.28 6.56 -3.59
N TYR A 45 -17.42 7.54 -3.33
CA TYR A 45 -17.15 8.63 -4.27
C TYR A 45 -16.44 8.16 -5.54
N TYR A 46 -15.42 7.31 -5.37
CA TYR A 46 -14.61 6.76 -6.44
C TYR A 46 -14.27 5.30 -6.09
N PRO A 47 -14.33 4.35 -7.02
CA PRO A 47 -14.05 2.94 -6.73
C PRO A 47 -12.54 2.65 -6.65
N GLY A 48 -11.70 3.62 -6.28
CA GLY A 48 -10.24 3.46 -6.13
C GLY A 48 -9.88 2.38 -5.11
N TRP A 49 -10.70 2.25 -4.06
CA TRP A 49 -10.60 1.14 -3.11
C TRP A 49 -10.69 -0.24 -3.76
N SER A 50 -11.22 -0.40 -4.99
CA SER A 50 -11.38 -1.71 -5.64
C SER A 50 -10.22 -2.13 -6.54
N TYR A 51 -9.21 -1.27 -6.73
CA TYR A 51 -8.07 -1.61 -7.58
C TYR A 51 -7.20 -2.69 -6.95
N ASP A 52 -6.67 -3.56 -7.82
CA ASP A 52 -5.92 -4.78 -7.50
C ASP A 52 -6.64 -5.77 -6.58
N TYR A 53 -7.93 -5.56 -6.31
CA TYR A 53 -8.75 -6.51 -5.57
C TYR A 53 -9.33 -7.58 -6.52
N PRO A 54 -9.28 -8.88 -6.17
CA PRO A 54 -8.75 -9.46 -4.93
C PRO A 54 -7.29 -9.93 -5.01
N GLU A 55 -6.59 -9.71 -6.13
CA GLU A 55 -5.26 -10.27 -6.38
C GLU A 55 -4.21 -9.80 -5.37
N MET A 56 -4.22 -8.52 -4.97
CA MET A 56 -3.32 -7.95 -3.97
C MET A 56 -3.42 -8.70 -2.65
N GLU A 57 -4.63 -8.89 -2.14
CA GLU A 57 -4.88 -9.62 -0.90
C GLU A 57 -4.46 -11.08 -0.98
N GLN A 58 -4.74 -11.74 -2.10
CA GLN A 58 -4.36 -13.13 -2.31
C GLN A 58 -2.84 -13.29 -2.35
N ASN A 59 -2.15 -12.39 -3.04
CA ASN A 59 -0.69 -12.41 -3.16
C ASN A 59 -0.02 -12.05 -1.83
N LEU A 60 -0.46 -10.98 -1.16
CA LEU A 60 0.07 -10.57 0.13
C LEU A 60 -0.21 -11.64 1.19
N GLY A 61 -1.43 -12.17 1.25
CA GLY A 61 -1.78 -13.27 2.14
C GLY A 61 -0.94 -14.53 1.86
N GLY A 62 -0.74 -14.87 0.59
CA GLY A 62 0.14 -15.97 0.18
C GLY A 62 1.56 -15.80 0.71
N ILE A 63 2.19 -14.64 0.47
CA ILE A 63 3.55 -14.35 0.94
C ILE A 63 3.62 -14.36 2.47
N LEU A 64 2.67 -13.72 3.15
CA LEU A 64 2.61 -13.71 4.62
C LEU A 64 2.51 -15.13 5.20
N SER A 65 1.76 -16.02 4.56
CA SER A 65 1.66 -17.43 4.99
C SER A 65 2.96 -18.20 4.85
N LEU A 66 3.81 -17.82 3.88
CA LEU A 66 5.07 -18.50 3.59
C LEU A 66 6.20 -18.02 4.50
N ILE A 67 6.22 -16.74 4.85
CA ILE A 67 7.34 -16.14 5.58
C ILE A 67 7.05 -15.90 7.06
N THR A 68 5.79 -16.00 7.50
CA THR A 68 5.39 -15.78 8.90
C THR A 68 4.59 -16.96 9.45
N ASN A 69 4.54 -17.08 10.78
CA ASN A 69 3.64 -18.02 11.45
C ASN A 69 2.23 -17.44 11.71
N MET A 70 1.85 -16.39 10.98
CA MET A 70 0.56 -15.76 11.15
C MET A 70 -0.56 -16.67 10.64
N ARG A 71 -1.56 -16.94 11.47
CA ARG A 71 -2.75 -17.68 11.04
C ARG A 71 -3.63 -16.75 10.22
N LEU A 72 -3.56 -16.86 8.90
CA LEU A 72 -4.38 -16.09 7.97
C LEU A 72 -5.72 -16.78 7.71
N ASN A 73 -6.73 -15.98 7.42
CA ASN A 73 -8.03 -16.48 7.02
C ASN A 73 -8.00 -16.98 5.57
N ALA A 74 -7.96 -18.29 5.39
CA ALA A 74 -7.99 -18.91 4.06
C ALA A 74 -9.35 -18.76 3.34
N LYS A 75 -10.40 -18.32 4.05
CA LYS A 75 -11.77 -18.24 3.51
C LYS A 75 -12.05 -16.94 2.75
N GLY A 76 -11.16 -15.95 2.84
CA GLY A 76 -11.25 -14.70 2.11
C GLY A 76 -10.89 -13.48 2.94
N THR A 77 -11.20 -12.32 2.37
CA THR A 77 -10.95 -10.99 2.93
C THR A 77 -12.26 -10.25 3.15
N ASN A 78 -12.22 -9.19 3.96
CA ASN A 78 -13.39 -8.38 4.25
C ASN A 78 -13.31 -7.07 3.48
N ILE A 79 -14.40 -6.72 2.79
CA ILE A 79 -14.63 -5.35 2.30
C ILE A 79 -15.66 -4.74 3.23
N LEU A 80 -15.24 -3.72 3.99
CA LEU A 80 -16.06 -3.10 5.03
C LEU A 80 -16.24 -1.62 4.75
N ARG A 81 -17.36 -1.06 5.20
CA ARG A 81 -17.46 0.38 5.38
C ARG A 81 -16.79 0.78 6.69
N MET A 82 -16.44 2.05 6.81
CA MET A 82 -15.72 2.56 7.99
C MET A 82 -16.61 2.66 9.24
N ASP A 83 -17.93 2.67 9.04
CA ASP A 83 -18.96 2.63 10.08
C ASP A 83 -19.48 1.21 10.36
N ASP A 84 -18.94 0.18 9.70
CA ASP A 84 -19.32 -1.21 9.91
C ASP A 84 -18.83 -1.72 11.28
N PRO A 85 -19.71 -2.23 12.16
CA PRO A 85 -19.30 -2.80 13.44
C PRO A 85 -18.31 -3.97 13.34
N GLU A 86 -18.30 -4.71 12.22
CA GLU A 86 -17.36 -5.79 11.98
C GLU A 86 -15.91 -5.29 11.83
N LEU A 87 -15.70 -4.00 11.57
CA LEU A 87 -14.36 -3.38 11.54
C LEU A 87 -13.59 -3.63 12.83
N PHE A 88 -14.27 -3.60 13.99
CA PHE A 88 -13.65 -3.83 15.29
C PHE A 88 -13.13 -5.25 15.51
N ARG A 89 -13.44 -6.19 14.62
CA ARG A 89 -12.88 -7.57 14.65
C ARG A 89 -11.58 -7.71 13.87
N ASN A 90 -11.17 -6.67 13.14
CA ASN A 90 -10.00 -6.71 12.27
C ASN A 90 -8.91 -5.80 12.85
N PRO A 91 -7.77 -6.33 13.33
CA PRO A 91 -6.75 -5.51 13.99
C PRO A 91 -6.02 -4.55 13.03
N ILE A 92 -6.03 -4.86 11.73
CA ILE A 92 -5.44 -4.05 10.67
C ILE A 92 -6.50 -3.81 9.60
N ALA A 93 -6.64 -2.57 9.18
CA ALA A 93 -7.47 -2.14 8.06
C ALA A 93 -6.63 -1.45 6.99
N TYR A 94 -7.10 -1.50 5.74
CA TYR A 94 -6.40 -1.00 4.56
C TYR A 94 -7.30 -0.05 3.75
N ILE A 95 -6.77 1.09 3.36
CA ILE A 95 -7.40 2.07 2.45
C ILE A 95 -6.49 2.23 1.23
N SER A 96 -7.03 1.94 0.05
CA SER A 96 -6.38 2.27 -1.24
C SER A 96 -6.91 3.60 -1.77
N GLU A 97 -6.03 4.37 -2.40
CA GLU A 97 -6.35 5.63 -3.09
C GLU A 97 -7.13 6.63 -2.22
N PRO A 98 -6.60 7.05 -1.06
CA PRO A 98 -7.27 8.04 -0.22
C PRO A 98 -7.45 9.42 -0.91
N GLY A 99 -6.88 9.64 -2.08
CA GLY A 99 -7.08 10.84 -2.90
C GLY A 99 -8.53 11.11 -3.29
N TYR A 100 -9.41 10.11 -3.14
CA TYR A 100 -10.84 10.21 -3.41
C TYR A 100 -11.70 9.83 -2.19
N TRP A 101 -11.10 9.82 -1.00
CA TRP A 101 -11.75 9.42 0.23
C TRP A 101 -12.36 10.62 0.97
N TYR A 102 -13.69 10.64 1.03
CA TYR A 102 -14.47 11.68 1.71
C TYR A 102 -15.39 11.04 2.78
N PRO A 103 -14.87 10.75 3.99
CA PRO A 103 -15.65 10.06 5.00
C PRO A 103 -16.82 10.91 5.50
N SER A 104 -17.99 10.29 5.68
CA SER A 104 -19.11 10.87 6.42
C SER A 104 -18.75 11.08 7.90
N ASP A 105 -19.56 11.85 8.62
CA ASP A 105 -19.31 12.10 10.05
C ASP A 105 -19.41 10.80 10.87
N ALA A 106 -20.32 9.89 10.49
CA ALA A 106 -20.49 8.59 11.14
C ALA A 106 -19.28 7.66 10.89
N GLU A 107 -18.79 7.61 9.65
CA GLU A 107 -17.59 6.86 9.27
C GLU A 107 -16.35 7.42 9.98
N ALA A 108 -16.18 8.74 10.00
CA ALA A 108 -15.06 9.38 10.67
C ALA A 108 -15.07 9.12 12.19
N ALA A 109 -16.24 9.21 12.83
CA ALA A 109 -16.40 8.93 14.26
C ALA A 109 -16.14 7.46 14.61
N THR A 110 -16.55 6.53 13.74
CA THR A 110 -16.33 5.09 13.97
C THR A 110 -14.88 4.71 13.73
N LEU A 111 -14.25 5.22 12.67
CA LEU A 111 -12.83 4.99 12.39
C LEU A 111 -11.94 5.62 13.47
N ARG A 112 -12.32 6.77 14.03
CA ARG A 112 -11.66 7.35 15.21
C ARG A 112 -11.64 6.35 16.37
N LYS A 113 -12.80 5.81 16.73
CA LYS A 113 -12.93 4.81 17.80
C LYS A 113 -12.14 3.54 17.51
N TYR A 114 -12.07 3.12 16.25
CA TYR A 114 -11.26 1.98 15.83
C TYR A 114 -9.78 2.19 16.13
N ILE A 115 -9.22 3.32 15.70
CA ILE A 115 -7.82 3.69 15.94
C ILE A 115 -7.55 3.87 17.44
N GLU A 116 -8.44 4.54 18.18
CA GLU A 116 -8.32 4.75 19.63
C GLU A 116 -8.35 3.45 20.44
N LYS A 117 -9.02 2.41 19.94
CA LYS A 117 -9.01 1.06 20.53
C LYS A 117 -7.77 0.23 20.15
N GLY A 118 -6.85 0.80 19.38
CA GLY A 118 -5.60 0.15 18.96
C GLY A 118 -5.66 -0.49 17.57
N GLY A 119 -6.69 -0.21 16.77
CA GLY A 119 -6.73 -0.59 15.36
C GLY A 119 -5.62 0.11 14.57
N PHE A 120 -5.02 -0.62 13.62
CA PHE A 120 -3.95 -0.10 12.77
C PHE A 120 -4.44 0.13 11.35
N LEU A 121 -4.10 1.28 10.77
CA LEU A 121 -4.57 1.67 9.44
C LEU A 121 -3.38 1.76 8.48
N ILE A 122 -3.44 0.99 7.40
CA ILE A 122 -2.53 1.10 6.25
C ILE A 122 -3.25 1.92 5.19
N ILE A 123 -2.55 2.90 4.64
CA ILE A 123 -3.07 3.79 3.61
C ILE A 123 -2.05 3.79 2.48
N ASP A 124 -2.52 3.51 1.28
CA ASP A 124 -1.67 3.26 0.12
C ASP A 124 -2.23 3.92 -1.14
N ASP A 125 -1.36 4.04 -2.16
CA ASP A 125 -1.69 4.41 -3.53
C ASP A 125 -2.25 5.84 -3.69
N PHE A 126 -1.49 6.84 -3.26
CA PHE A 126 -1.85 8.24 -3.51
C PHE A 126 -0.65 9.08 -3.91
N HIS A 127 -0.90 9.97 -4.87
CA HIS A 127 0.10 10.63 -5.67
C HIS A 127 -0.09 12.14 -5.66
N TYR A 128 1.04 12.84 -5.67
CA TYR A 128 1.10 14.30 -5.79
C TYR A 128 0.37 15.04 -4.65
N GLU A 129 0.36 16.38 -4.75
CA GLU A 129 -0.13 17.25 -3.69
C GLU A 129 -1.66 17.25 -3.57
N ASN A 130 -2.38 16.99 -4.67
CA ASN A 130 -3.84 17.03 -4.68
C ASN A 130 -4.45 15.88 -3.89
N GLU A 131 -4.00 14.65 -4.12
CA GLU A 131 -4.49 13.48 -3.39
C GLU A 131 -4.01 13.51 -1.94
N TRP A 132 -2.79 14.02 -1.71
CA TRP A 132 -2.30 14.32 -0.36
C TRP A 132 -3.24 15.24 0.40
N ALA A 133 -3.68 16.35 -0.20
CA ALA A 133 -4.56 17.31 0.45
C ALA A 133 -5.94 16.70 0.81
N VAL A 134 -6.48 15.83 -0.05
CA VAL A 134 -7.73 15.12 0.24
C VAL A 134 -7.54 14.17 1.42
N PHE A 135 -6.47 13.36 1.40
CA PHE A 135 -6.13 12.48 2.51
C PHE A 135 -5.95 13.25 3.82
N ASP A 136 -5.19 14.35 3.80
CA ASP A 136 -4.90 15.17 4.97
C ASP A 136 -6.18 15.75 5.58
N ALA A 137 -7.10 16.27 4.75
CA ALA A 137 -8.40 16.74 5.22
C ALA A 137 -9.26 15.60 5.81
N ALA A 138 -9.31 14.45 5.14
CA ALA A 138 -10.08 13.29 5.59
C ALA A 138 -9.56 12.75 6.93
N ILE A 139 -8.24 12.62 7.08
CA ILE A 139 -7.65 12.06 8.29
C ILE A 139 -7.74 13.04 9.47
N HIS A 140 -7.71 14.36 9.25
CA HIS A 140 -7.99 15.34 10.30
C HIS A 140 -9.48 15.34 10.70
N LYS A 141 -10.40 15.00 9.79
CA LYS A 141 -11.79 14.75 10.19
C LYS A 141 -11.91 13.54 11.13
N VAL A 142 -11.15 12.48 10.85
CA VAL A 142 -11.09 11.28 11.71
C VAL A 142 -10.34 11.55 13.00
N LEU A 143 -9.20 12.24 12.95
CA LEU A 143 -8.32 12.53 14.09
C LEU A 143 -7.97 14.04 14.12
N PRO A 144 -8.82 14.89 14.74
CA PRO A 144 -8.65 16.34 14.67
C PRO A 144 -7.32 16.86 15.22
N ASP A 145 -6.79 16.21 16.26
CA ASP A 145 -5.54 16.60 16.92
C ASP A 145 -4.31 15.79 16.44
N ALA A 146 -4.49 14.96 15.40
CA ALA A 146 -3.37 14.21 14.84
C ALA A 146 -2.39 15.14 14.12
N LYS A 147 -1.11 14.77 14.14
CA LYS A 147 -0.10 15.43 13.31
C LYS A 147 0.52 14.40 12.41
N VAL A 148 0.53 14.69 11.12
CA VAL A 148 1.26 13.87 10.16
C VAL A 148 2.75 14.23 10.21
N VAL A 149 3.60 13.26 10.54
CA VAL A 149 5.05 13.36 10.62
C VAL A 149 5.75 12.37 9.68
N ARG A 150 6.92 12.75 9.19
CA ARG A 150 7.80 11.80 8.50
C ARG A 150 8.50 10.92 9.53
N LEU A 151 8.52 9.61 9.30
CA LEU A 151 9.32 8.69 10.09
C LEU A 151 10.72 8.56 9.49
N GLU A 152 11.73 8.67 10.35
CA GLU A 152 13.13 8.44 9.98
C GLU A 152 13.44 6.95 9.82
N LYS A 153 14.44 6.61 9.01
CA LYS A 153 14.87 5.21 8.77
C LYS A 153 15.16 4.43 10.07
N SER A 154 15.63 5.12 11.11
CA SER A 154 15.92 4.52 12.42
C SER A 154 14.66 4.09 13.20
N HIS A 155 13.46 4.43 12.74
CA HIS A 155 12.23 4.02 13.41
C HIS A 155 12.10 2.48 13.40
N PRO A 156 11.70 1.85 14.52
CA PRO A 156 11.64 0.38 14.63
C PRO A 156 10.78 -0.30 13.55
N ILE A 157 9.75 0.39 13.04
CA ILE A 157 8.85 -0.14 11.99
C ILE A 157 9.61 -0.60 10.73
N PHE A 158 10.74 0.03 10.41
CA PHE A 158 11.54 -0.29 9.23
C PHE A 158 12.54 -1.44 9.48
N ASN A 159 12.54 -2.01 10.69
CA ASN A 159 13.46 -3.06 11.15
C ASN A 159 12.77 -4.15 11.99
N THR A 160 11.43 -4.27 11.92
CA THR A 160 10.67 -5.21 12.78
C THR A 160 10.79 -6.67 12.33
N PHE A 161 10.74 -6.92 11.03
CA PHE A 161 10.77 -8.28 10.46
C PHE A 161 11.85 -8.41 9.39
N PHE A 162 11.89 -7.45 8.46
CA PHE A 162 13.00 -7.23 7.55
C PHE A 162 13.67 -5.89 7.84
N GLU A 163 14.96 -5.79 7.51
CA GLU A 163 15.68 -4.52 7.46
C GLU A 163 15.42 -3.82 6.13
N ILE A 164 14.95 -2.58 6.17
CA ILE A 164 14.77 -1.75 4.99
C ILE A 164 15.99 -0.81 4.84
N PRO A 165 16.90 -1.06 3.87
CA PRO A 165 18.17 -0.35 3.80
C PRO A 165 18.03 1.10 3.31
N SER A 166 16.96 1.43 2.57
CA SER A 166 16.69 2.76 2.04
C SER A 166 15.19 3.02 1.98
N LEU A 167 14.77 4.25 2.34
CA LEU A 167 13.40 4.74 2.15
C LEU A 167 13.23 5.49 0.82
N HIS A 168 14.30 5.63 0.04
CA HIS A 168 14.24 6.21 -1.29
C HIS A 168 13.80 5.13 -2.28
N ILE A 169 12.57 5.25 -2.77
CA ILE A 169 12.00 4.38 -3.80
C ILE A 169 11.70 5.28 -5.00
N PRO A 170 12.35 5.08 -6.16
CA PRO A 170 12.04 5.84 -7.35
C PRO A 170 10.61 5.54 -7.82
N TYR A 171 9.90 6.56 -8.30
CA TYR A 171 8.54 6.40 -8.79
C TYR A 171 8.46 5.32 -9.89
N PRO A 172 7.59 4.31 -9.79
CA PRO A 172 7.51 3.20 -10.76
C PRO A 172 7.33 3.65 -12.21
N GLY A 173 6.61 4.76 -12.45
CA GLY A 173 6.41 5.30 -13.79
C GLY A 173 7.67 5.93 -14.43
N SER A 174 8.75 6.17 -13.67
CA SER A 174 10.01 6.70 -14.20
C SER A 174 11.00 5.62 -14.66
N TRP A 175 10.66 4.34 -14.52
CA TRP A 175 11.55 3.24 -14.91
C TRP A 175 11.74 3.16 -16.44
N GLY A 176 10.86 3.78 -17.22
CA GLY A 176 11.01 3.93 -18.68
C GLY A 176 11.89 5.10 -19.13
N SER A 177 12.16 6.09 -18.27
CA SER A 177 12.96 7.29 -18.61
C SER A 177 14.38 7.27 -18.03
N ALA A 178 14.64 6.42 -17.03
CA ALA A 178 16.01 6.17 -16.55
C ALA A 178 16.82 5.31 -17.53
N ALA A 179 16.18 4.38 -18.26
CA ALA A 179 16.84 3.51 -19.23
C ALA A 179 17.27 4.24 -20.52
N SER A 180 16.62 5.34 -20.90
CA SER A 180 16.93 6.10 -22.11
C SER A 180 18.06 7.11 -21.96
N THR A 181 18.47 7.41 -20.71
CA THR A 181 19.57 8.36 -20.44
C THR A 181 20.92 7.64 -20.23
N ALA A 182 20.91 6.33 -19.98
CA ALA A 182 22.14 5.53 -19.80
C ALA A 182 22.79 5.09 -21.14
N SER A 183 22.19 5.40 -22.29
CA SER A 183 22.69 4.99 -23.61
C SER A 183 23.18 6.17 -24.46
N SER A 184 24.08 6.99 -23.94
CA SER A 184 24.87 7.92 -24.75
C SER A 184 26.24 8.20 -24.13
N THR A 185 26.93 7.16 -23.71
CA THR A 185 28.39 7.18 -23.67
C THR A 185 28.89 5.92 -24.34
N ALA A 186 28.87 5.93 -25.66
CA ALA A 186 29.60 4.96 -26.45
C ALA A 186 31.08 5.10 -26.10
N SER A 187 31.56 4.22 -25.21
CA SER A 187 32.98 4.06 -24.96
C SER A 187 33.57 3.43 -26.22
N THR A 188 34.26 4.24 -27.03
CA THR A 188 35.07 3.76 -28.14
C THR A 188 36.21 2.93 -27.56
N ALA A 189 36.01 1.62 -27.43
CA ALA A 189 37.06 0.68 -27.07
C ALA A 189 37.96 0.46 -28.29
N THR A 190 39.02 1.26 -28.41
CA THR A 190 40.13 0.99 -29.34
C THR A 190 40.95 -0.19 -28.79
N THR A 191 40.74 -1.37 -29.36
CA THR A 191 41.59 -2.55 -29.16
C THR A 191 43.03 -2.24 -29.57
N THR A 192 43.92 -2.04 -28.60
CA THR A 192 45.37 -2.05 -28.83
C THR A 192 46.02 -3.17 -28.01
N ARG A 193 46.66 -4.09 -28.73
CA ARG A 193 47.38 -5.28 -28.25
C ARG A 193 48.62 -4.87 -27.40
N PRO A 194 48.99 -5.61 -26.34
CA PRO A 194 49.98 -5.11 -25.38
C PRO A 194 51.42 -5.30 -25.87
N SER A 195 52.26 -4.29 -25.66
CA SER A 195 53.73 -4.42 -25.64
C SER A 195 54.34 -3.52 -24.56
N ARG A 196 54.93 -4.20 -23.55
CA ARG A 196 56.00 -3.86 -22.59
C ARG A 196 56.40 -2.40 -22.28
N CYS A 197 56.59 -2.21 -20.95
CA CYS A 197 57.64 -1.47 -20.22
C CYS A 197 57.84 0.04 -20.47
N ALA A 198 57.57 0.89 -19.46
CA ALA A 198 58.58 1.52 -18.58
C ALA A 198 58.07 2.83 -17.90
N SER A 199 58.38 2.93 -16.61
CA SER A 199 58.70 4.12 -15.78
C SER A 199 57.89 5.44 -15.80
N SER A 200 57.59 5.85 -14.56
CA SER A 200 57.78 7.17 -13.92
C SER A 200 56.67 8.24 -13.91
N SER A 201 56.47 8.73 -12.67
CA SER A 201 56.16 10.09 -12.21
C SER A 201 54.71 10.63 -12.13
N THR A 202 54.30 10.81 -10.87
CA THR A 202 53.81 12.06 -10.23
C THR A 202 52.36 12.53 -10.43
N THR A 203 51.58 12.35 -9.36
CA THR A 203 50.70 13.29 -8.63
C THR A 203 50.04 14.45 -9.39
N THR A 204 48.71 14.59 -9.29
CA THR A 204 48.01 15.82 -8.82
C THR A 204 46.57 15.48 -8.38
N TRP A 205 46.15 16.01 -7.22
CA TRP A 205 44.75 16.05 -6.77
C TRP A 205 44.10 17.36 -7.23
N THR A 206 42.83 17.32 -7.63
CA THR A 206 42.00 18.53 -7.67
C THR A 206 40.56 18.21 -7.29
N SER A 207 40.12 18.81 -6.18
CA SER A 207 38.72 18.92 -5.79
C SER A 207 38.00 19.93 -6.69
N ALA A 208 36.73 19.66 -7.03
CA ALA A 208 35.81 20.68 -7.49
C ALA A 208 34.38 20.36 -7.04
N THR A 209 33.87 21.24 -6.19
CA THR A 209 32.48 21.39 -5.76
C THR A 209 31.63 21.96 -6.90
N THR A 210 30.40 21.47 -7.08
CA THR A 210 29.20 22.33 -7.26
C THR A 210 27.91 21.56 -7.05
N TRP A 211 26.91 22.30 -6.56
CA TRP A 211 25.63 21.90 -5.98
C TRP A 211 24.46 22.21 -6.95
N ASN A 212 23.23 21.89 -6.52
CA ASN A 212 21.88 22.09 -7.11
C ASN A 212 21.38 20.93 -7.98
N GLY A 213 20.25 20.27 -7.71
CA GLY A 213 19.13 20.53 -6.80
C GLY A 213 17.84 20.08 -7.52
N ALA A 214 16.97 19.32 -6.85
CA ALA A 214 15.50 19.36 -7.04
C ALA A 214 14.81 18.33 -6.13
N ALA A 215 13.74 18.79 -5.50
CA ALA A 215 12.92 18.18 -4.46
C ALA A 215 12.33 16.80 -4.81
N ALA A 216 12.37 15.89 -3.83
CA ALA A 216 11.54 14.69 -3.81
C ALA A 216 10.32 14.97 -2.89
N ALA A 217 9.13 15.04 -3.50
CA ALA A 217 7.87 15.07 -2.77
C ALA A 217 7.69 13.75 -2.01
N SER A 218 7.34 13.82 -0.72
CA SER A 218 7.19 12.63 0.11
C SER A 218 6.06 12.79 1.12
N THR A 219 5.07 11.93 0.97
CA THR A 219 3.88 11.68 1.80
C THR A 219 4.20 11.38 3.28
N PRO A 220 3.69 12.14 4.26
CA PRO A 220 3.92 11.88 5.69
C PRO A 220 2.87 10.94 6.37
N TRP A 221 3.20 10.40 7.57
CA TRP A 221 2.37 9.49 8.42
C TRP A 221 2.05 10.04 9.83
N ILE A 222 0.91 9.75 10.47
CA ILE A 222 0.51 10.39 11.75
C ILE A 222 1.30 9.96 13.00
N ARG A 223 1.77 10.93 13.82
CA ARG A 223 2.28 10.76 15.19
C ARG A 223 1.62 11.75 16.15
N ARG A 224 1.14 11.27 17.29
CA ARG A 224 0.55 12.10 18.37
C ARG A 224 1.63 12.46 19.41
N THR A 225 1.67 13.73 19.83
CA THR A 225 2.47 14.18 20.99
C THR A 225 1.62 14.15 22.26
N LYS A 226 2.18 13.62 23.35
CA LYS A 226 1.53 13.54 24.67
C LYS A 226 1.51 14.93 25.33
N PRO A 227 0.42 15.39 25.97
CA PRO A 227 0.46 16.60 26.78
C PRO A 227 1.23 16.36 28.08
N SER A 228 2.12 17.29 28.44
CA SER A 228 2.74 17.34 29.76
C SER A 228 1.71 17.77 30.80
N SER A 229 1.55 16.97 31.85
CA SER A 229 0.75 17.30 33.03
C SER A 229 1.40 18.40 33.84
N SER A 230 0.63 19.44 34.17
CA SER A 230 0.89 20.40 35.26
C SER A 230 -0.39 20.55 36.07
#